data_AF-A0A1Y3YWP5-F1
#
_entry.id   AF-A0A1Y3YWP5-F1
#
_cell.length_a   1.000
_cell.length_b   1.000
_cell.length_c   1.000
_cell.angle_alpha   90.00
_cell.angle_beta   90.00
_cell.angle_gamma   90.00
#
_symmetry.space_group_name_H-M   'P 1'
#
loop_
_entity.id
_entity.type
_entity.pdbx_description
1 polymer ?
#
loop_
_entity_poly.entity_id
_entity_poly.type
_entity_poly.pdbx_seq_one_letter_code
_entity_poly.pdbx_strand_id
1 'polypeptide(L)'
;MKRFFYIDFLKAIGIILVVFGHVYQVHDNFYYFIYSFHMPLFFLLSGVFFKYGISVKELLKKRISSMIIPYLFFYITTYLYWLLIERNMRAESGGVSAEWWKPIIGLFIESPDHNFMAHNNPLWFIPSLFSIEIMACYLVRNTKRSKLYIVSLLLLLFSTWWPTFHITLPFGLVMACCCFTFFILGHEIQFINNVKQLSKKKVILYS
;
A
#
# COMPACT_ATOMS: atom_id res chain seq x y z
N MET A 1 7.29 11.02 -19.95
CA MET A 1 7.85 9.80 -19.30
C MET A 1 7.58 8.64 -20.25
N LYS A 2 8.59 7.84 -20.63
CA LYS A 2 8.38 6.74 -21.59
C LYS A 2 7.60 5.63 -20.87
N ARG A 3 6.46 5.21 -21.42
CA ARG A 3 5.64 4.12 -20.88
C ARG A 3 6.33 2.79 -21.18
N PHE A 4 6.47 1.93 -20.16
CA PHE A 4 7.12 0.64 -20.28
C PHE A 4 6.08 -0.47 -20.20
N PHE A 5 5.83 -1.16 -21.31
CA PHE A 5 4.80 -2.21 -21.41
C PHE A 5 4.95 -3.32 -20.36
N TYR A 6 6.19 -3.71 -20.02
CA TYR A 6 6.44 -4.75 -19.01
C TYR A 6 5.96 -4.33 -17.61
N ILE A 7 5.95 -3.02 -17.30
CA ILE A 7 5.48 -2.52 -16.00
C ILE A 7 3.95 -2.61 -15.92
N ASP A 8 3.28 -2.29 -17.02
CA ASP A 8 1.83 -2.43 -17.08
C ASP A 8 1.40 -3.90 -16.96
N PHE A 9 2.16 -4.80 -17.59
CA PHE A 9 1.94 -6.24 -17.47
C PHE A 9 2.15 -6.75 -16.03
N LEU A 10 3.22 -6.30 -15.36
CA LEU A 10 3.47 -6.63 -13.95
C LEU A 10 2.34 -6.15 -13.04
N LYS A 11 1.82 -4.94 -13.26
CA LYS A 11 0.66 -4.43 -12.50
C LYS A 11 -0.59 -5.25 -12.77
N ALA A 12 -0.85 -5.62 -14.03
CA ALA A 12 -1.99 -6.45 -14.39
C ALA A 12 -1.94 -7.82 -13.71
N ILE A 13 -0.79 -8.49 -13.76
CA ILE A 13 -0.56 -9.75 -13.03
C ILE A 13 -0.78 -9.55 -11.53
N GLY A 14 -0.20 -8.48 -10.95
CA GLY A 14 -0.41 -8.15 -9.54
C GLY A 14 -1.87 -8.01 -9.16
N ILE A 15 -2.69 -7.34 -9.99
CA ILE A 15 -4.13 -7.15 -9.74
C ILE A 15 -4.87 -8.49 -9.82
N ILE A 16 -4.56 -9.32 -10.82
CA ILE A 16 -5.14 -10.66 -10.96
C ILE A 16 -4.87 -11.49 -9.70
N LEU A 17 -3.66 -11.39 -9.15
CA LEU A 17 -3.27 -12.12 -7.95
C LEU A 17 -3.93 -11.61 -6.67
N VAL A 18 -4.20 -10.30 -6.58
CA VAL A 18 -5.03 -9.75 -5.49
C VAL A 18 -6.41 -10.40 -5.53
N VAL A 19 -7.06 -10.39 -6.70
CA VAL A 19 -8.39 -11.00 -6.88
C VAL A 19 -8.32 -12.49 -6.55
N PHE A 20 -7.32 -13.20 -7.05
CA PHE A 20 -7.15 -14.62 -6.79
C PHE A 20 -6.94 -14.91 -5.30
N GLY A 21 -6.11 -14.14 -4.59
CA GLY A 21 -5.88 -14.31 -3.15
C GLY A 21 -7.13 -14.10 -2.29
N HIS A 22 -8.05 -13.21 -2.72
CA HIS A 22 -9.32 -12.99 -2.03
C HIS A 22 -10.40 -14.02 -2.35
N VAL A 23 -10.36 -14.62 -3.54
CA VAL A 23 -11.27 -15.70 -3.96
C VAL A 23 -10.80 -17.05 -3.42
N TYR A 24 -9.49 -17.28 -3.41
CA TYR A 24 -8.85 -18.49 -2.90
C TYR A 24 -8.74 -18.44 -1.37
N GLN A 25 -9.85 -18.76 -0.69
CA GLN A 25 -9.95 -18.73 0.77
C GLN A 25 -9.32 -19.94 1.48
N VAL A 26 -8.50 -20.72 0.79
CA VAL A 26 -7.77 -21.86 1.36
C VAL A 26 -6.40 -21.36 1.82
N HIS A 27 -6.20 -21.25 3.13
CA HIS A 27 -4.97 -20.74 3.75
C HIS A 27 -3.83 -21.78 3.75
N ASP A 28 -3.48 -22.29 2.58
CA ASP A 28 -2.37 -23.21 2.38
C ASP A 28 -1.06 -22.48 2.00
N ASN A 29 0.00 -23.25 1.75
CA ASN A 29 1.29 -22.71 1.31
C ASN A 29 1.19 -21.89 0.02
N PHE A 30 0.24 -22.19 -0.87
CA PHE A 30 0.06 -21.47 -2.12
C PHE A 30 -0.56 -20.08 -1.89
N TYR A 31 -1.53 -19.99 -0.97
CA TYR A 31 -2.05 -18.71 -0.49
C TYR A 31 -0.94 -17.83 0.07
N TYR A 32 -0.13 -18.34 1.00
CA TYR A 32 0.98 -17.57 1.58
C TYR A 32 2.05 -17.20 0.56
N PHE A 33 2.34 -18.09 -0.39
CA PHE A 33 3.23 -17.80 -1.51
C PHE A 33 2.70 -16.59 -2.29
N ILE A 34 1.43 -16.57 -2.68
CA ILE A 34 0.84 -15.44 -3.41
C ILE A 34 0.95 -14.13 -2.62
N TYR A 35 0.56 -14.14 -1.35
CA TYR A 35 0.62 -12.96 -0.48
C TYR A 35 2.04 -12.44 -0.24
N SER A 36 3.05 -13.30 -0.33
CA SER A 36 4.45 -12.92 -0.13
C SER A 36 5.02 -12.01 -1.22
N PHE A 37 4.37 -11.90 -2.38
CA PHE A 37 4.94 -11.17 -3.52
C PHE A 37 4.06 -10.07 -4.10
N HIS A 38 2.74 -10.27 -4.20
CA HIS A 38 1.90 -9.33 -4.94
C HIS A 38 1.77 -7.97 -4.23
N MET A 39 1.59 -7.94 -2.90
CA MET A 39 1.54 -6.68 -2.14
C MET A 39 2.90 -5.99 -2.08
N PRO A 40 4.01 -6.70 -1.77
CA PRO A 40 5.35 -6.13 -1.87
C PRO A 40 5.68 -5.52 -3.24
N LEU A 41 5.24 -6.15 -4.33
CA LEU A 41 5.43 -5.64 -5.69
C LEU A 41 4.78 -4.26 -5.87
N PHE A 42 3.55 -4.06 -5.40
CA PHE A 42 2.89 -2.76 -5.52
C PHE A 42 3.59 -1.67 -4.72
N PHE A 43 4.05 -1.95 -3.50
CA PHE A 43 4.82 -0.97 -2.71
C PHE A 43 6.17 -0.65 -3.35
N LEU A 44 6.86 -1.65 -3.91
CA LEU A 44 8.09 -1.45 -4.66
C LEU A 44 7.87 -0.56 -5.89
N LEU A 45 6.86 -0.88 -6.70
CA LEU A 45 6.52 -0.08 -7.89
C LEU A 45 6.14 1.35 -7.50
N SER A 46 5.39 1.53 -6.40
CA SER A 46 5.09 2.86 -5.88
C SER A 46 6.35 3.64 -5.54
N GLY A 47 7.36 3.02 -4.92
CA GLY A 47 8.67 3.64 -4.70
C GLY A 47 9.39 3.99 -6.01
N VAL A 48 9.38 3.10 -7.01
CA VAL A 48 9.99 3.36 -8.33
C VAL A 48 9.37 4.59 -9.01
N PHE A 49 8.07 4.82 -8.85
CA PHE A 49 7.34 5.91 -9.49
C PHE A 49 7.09 7.13 -8.61
N PHE A 50 7.51 7.08 -7.36
CA PHE A 50 7.34 8.20 -6.46
C PHE A 50 8.20 9.39 -6.93
N LYS A 51 7.65 10.60 -6.78
CA LYS A 51 8.34 11.83 -7.16
C LYS A 51 9.02 12.42 -5.93
N TYR A 52 10.30 12.11 -5.76
CA TYR A 52 11.11 12.64 -4.67
C TYR A 52 11.42 14.13 -4.91
N GLY A 53 11.43 14.93 -3.83
CA GLY A 53 11.77 16.36 -3.87
C GLY A 53 10.58 17.33 -3.96
N ILE A 54 9.33 16.83 -3.99
CA ILE A 54 8.14 17.68 -3.82
C ILE A 54 7.93 18.03 -2.34
N SER A 55 7.25 19.14 -2.06
CA SER A 55 6.86 19.48 -0.69
C SER A 55 5.75 18.56 -0.17
N VAL A 56 5.65 18.37 1.14
CA VAL A 56 4.56 17.60 1.77
C VAL A 56 3.19 18.18 1.38
N LYS A 57 3.06 19.51 1.30
CA LYS A 57 1.82 20.18 0.87
C LYS A 57 1.45 19.83 -0.59
N GLU A 58 2.42 19.83 -1.49
CA GLU A 58 2.22 19.45 -2.89
C GLU A 58 1.85 17.96 -3.03
N LEU A 59 2.52 17.09 -2.26
CA LEU A 59 2.20 15.68 -2.18
C LEU A 59 0.75 15.47 -1.71
N LEU A 60 0.37 16.05 -0.57
CA LEU A 60 -0.98 15.95 -0.02
C LEU A 60 -2.04 16.40 -1.03
N LYS A 61 -1.86 17.58 -1.64
CA LYS A 61 -2.80 18.09 -2.65
C LYS A 61 -3.01 17.11 -3.80
N LYS A 62 -1.92 16.52 -4.31
CA LYS A 62 -1.97 15.55 -5.41
C LYS A 62 -2.64 14.23 -4.99
N ARG A 63 -2.31 13.73 -3.79
CA ARG A 63 -2.80 12.43 -3.30
C ARG A 63 -4.22 12.47 -2.81
N ILE A 64 -4.69 13.61 -2.32
CA ILE A 64 -6.10 13.79 -2.00
C ILE A 64 -6.95 13.53 -3.24
N SER A 65 -6.66 14.18 -4.38
CA SER A 65 -7.46 13.99 -5.60
C SER A 65 -7.21 12.65 -6.28
N SER A 66 -5.96 12.15 -6.30
CA SER A 66 -5.62 10.92 -7.04
C SER A 66 -5.83 9.63 -6.26
N MET A 67 -5.93 9.67 -4.93
CA MET A 67 -6.02 8.47 -4.08
C MET A 67 -7.15 8.56 -3.05
N ILE A 68 -7.21 9.63 -2.24
CA ILE A 68 -8.19 9.70 -1.15
C ILE A 68 -9.63 9.83 -1.69
N ILE A 69 -9.88 10.69 -2.68
CA ILE A 69 -11.21 10.83 -3.28
C ILE A 69 -11.69 9.50 -3.88
N PRO A 70 -10.91 8.81 -4.75
CA PRO A 70 -11.27 7.48 -5.22
C PRO A 70 -11.50 6.47 -4.10
N TYR A 71 -10.63 6.45 -3.08
CA TYR A 71 -10.78 5.58 -1.92
C TYR A 71 -12.11 5.81 -1.22
N LEU A 72 -12.45 7.06 -0.88
CA LEU A 72 -13.71 7.39 -0.22
C LEU A 72 -14.92 6.96 -1.08
N PHE A 73 -14.86 7.19 -2.38
CA PHE A 73 -15.93 6.77 -3.31
C PHE A 73 -16.15 5.25 -3.29
N PHE A 74 -15.09 4.45 -3.46
CA PHE A 74 -15.20 3.00 -3.45
C PHE A 74 -15.56 2.45 -2.06
N TYR A 75 -15.00 3.04 -1.00
CA TYR A 75 -15.30 2.66 0.38
C TYR A 75 -16.78 2.87 0.68
N ILE A 76 -17.31 4.07 0.45
CA ILE A 76 -18.73 4.39 0.70
C ILE A 76 -19.63 3.50 -0.16
N THR A 77 -19.30 3.33 -1.44
CA THR A 77 -20.12 2.52 -2.35
C THR A 77 -20.20 1.06 -1.92
N THR A 78 -19.05 0.45 -1.61
CA THR A 78 -18.98 -0.95 -1.15
C THR A 78 -19.54 -1.12 0.26
N TYR A 79 -19.39 -0.12 1.12
CA TYR A 79 -20.03 -0.08 2.44
C TYR A 79 -21.57 -0.05 2.33
N LEU A 80 -22.14 0.81 1.49
CA LEU A 80 -23.58 0.89 1.28
C LEU A 80 -24.14 -0.40 0.68
N TYR A 81 -23.46 -0.96 -0.32
CA TYR A 81 -23.80 -2.27 -0.88
C TYR A 81 -23.82 -3.35 0.21
N TRP A 82 -22.75 -3.42 1.01
CA TRP A 82 -22.65 -4.39 2.09
C TRP A 82 -23.74 -4.19 3.16
N LEU A 83 -24.00 -2.94 3.57
CA LEU A 83 -24.97 -2.60 4.61
C LEU A 83 -26.40 -2.95 4.21
N LEU A 84 -26.78 -2.69 2.97
CA LEU A 84 -28.15 -2.83 2.48
C LEU A 84 -28.47 -4.24 1.97
N ILE A 85 -27.46 -4.98 1.47
CA ILE A 85 -27.67 -6.27 0.79
C ILE A 85 -26.95 -7.39 1.55
N GLU A 86 -25.61 -7.37 1.55
CA GLU A 86 -24.79 -8.52 1.94
C GLU A 86 -24.83 -8.83 3.45
N ARG A 87 -24.96 -7.79 4.29
CA ARG A 87 -24.96 -7.93 5.76
C ARG A 87 -26.10 -8.80 6.26
N ASN A 88 -27.30 -8.64 5.69
CA ASN A 88 -28.47 -9.42 6.09
C ASN A 88 -28.37 -10.86 5.56
N MET A 89 -27.90 -11.04 4.32
CA MET A 89 -27.72 -12.37 3.72
C MET A 89 -26.64 -13.20 4.43
N ARG A 90 -25.51 -12.60 4.82
CA ARG A 90 -24.42 -13.29 5.54
C ARG A 90 -24.81 -13.71 6.96
N ALA A 91 -25.65 -12.92 7.62
CA ALA A 91 -26.16 -13.24 8.95
C ALA A 91 -27.12 -14.44 8.91
N GLU A 92 -27.95 -14.53 7.86
CA GLU A 92 -28.86 -15.67 7.63
C GLU A 92 -28.12 -16.96 7.26
N SER A 93 -26.95 -16.87 6.62
CA SER A 93 -26.13 -18.03 6.23
C SER A 93 -25.13 -18.51 7.32
N GLY A 94 -25.28 -18.08 8.57
CA GLY A 94 -24.41 -18.50 9.69
C GLY A 94 -23.02 -17.82 9.72
N GLY A 95 -22.84 -16.70 9.01
CA GLY A 95 -21.60 -15.92 9.03
C GLY A 95 -21.46 -15.00 10.25
N VAL A 96 -20.25 -14.50 10.50
CA VAL A 96 -19.98 -13.54 11.59
C VAL A 96 -20.71 -12.22 11.32
N SER A 97 -21.60 -11.82 12.24
CA SER A 97 -22.29 -10.54 12.18
C SER A 97 -21.33 -9.40 12.52
N ALA A 98 -20.78 -8.75 11.49
CA ALA A 98 -20.08 -7.49 11.70
C ALA A 98 -21.08 -6.37 12.00
N GLU A 99 -20.83 -5.62 13.07
CA GLU A 99 -21.65 -4.48 13.46
C GLU A 99 -21.56 -3.39 12.39
N TRP A 100 -22.69 -2.80 12.01
CA TRP A 100 -22.78 -1.86 10.88
C TRP A 100 -21.89 -0.62 11.04
N TRP A 101 -21.58 -0.23 12.27
CA TRP A 101 -20.77 0.95 12.58
C TRP A 101 -19.26 0.67 12.51
N LYS A 102 -18.82 -0.60 12.59
CA LYS A 102 -17.39 -0.95 12.58
C LYS A 102 -16.69 -0.46 11.31
N PRO A 103 -17.27 -0.60 10.11
CA PRO A 103 -16.72 0.02 8.91
C PRO A 103 -16.65 1.55 8.91
N ILE A 104 -17.42 2.26 9.74
CA ILE A 104 -17.30 3.72 9.83
C ILE A 104 -15.97 4.09 10.51
N ILE A 105 -15.61 3.37 11.58
CA ILE A 105 -14.29 3.49 12.22
C ILE A 105 -13.19 2.97 11.27
N GLY A 106 -13.50 1.90 10.55
CA GLY A 106 -12.62 1.29 9.56
C GLY A 106 -12.14 2.21 8.45
N LEU A 107 -12.85 3.31 8.20
CA LEU A 107 -12.44 4.32 7.23
C LEU A 107 -11.07 4.92 7.57
N PHE A 108 -10.79 5.02 8.88
CA PHE A 108 -9.59 5.63 9.43
C PHE A 108 -8.65 4.62 10.07
N ILE A 109 -9.17 3.52 10.63
CA ILE A 109 -8.42 2.54 11.42
C ILE A 109 -8.61 1.16 10.82
N GLU A 110 -7.58 0.62 10.16
CA GLU A 110 -7.66 -0.70 9.52
C GLU A 110 -7.27 -1.82 10.49
N SER A 111 -8.12 -2.83 10.70
CA SER A 111 -7.77 -3.97 11.55
C SER A 111 -8.27 -5.29 10.94
N PRO A 112 -7.40 -6.32 10.85
CA PRO A 112 -7.80 -7.68 10.50
C PRO A 112 -8.73 -8.30 11.55
N ASP A 113 -8.53 -7.98 12.83
CA ASP A 113 -9.14 -8.67 13.97
C ASP A 113 -10.50 -8.08 14.38
N HIS A 114 -10.85 -6.91 13.85
CA HIS A 114 -12.03 -6.16 14.31
C HIS A 114 -13.10 -5.94 13.25
N ASN A 115 -13.03 -6.64 12.10
CA ASN A 115 -14.01 -6.51 11.02
C ASN A 115 -14.20 -5.05 10.52
N PHE A 116 -13.19 -4.21 10.73
CA PHE A 116 -13.23 -2.80 10.34
C PHE A 116 -13.30 -2.62 8.81
N MET A 117 -12.82 -3.60 8.04
CA MET A 117 -12.97 -3.62 6.58
C MET A 117 -13.86 -4.75 6.06
N ALA A 118 -14.84 -5.22 6.86
CA ALA A 118 -15.70 -6.36 6.53
C ALA A 118 -16.42 -6.28 5.17
N HIS A 119 -16.62 -5.08 4.63
CA HIS A 119 -17.27 -4.83 3.35
C HIS A 119 -16.29 -4.90 2.16
N ASN A 120 -15.00 -4.63 2.36
CA ASN A 120 -14.01 -4.61 1.29
C ASN A 120 -12.55 -4.58 1.84
N ASN A 121 -12.02 -5.75 2.17
CA ASN A 121 -10.66 -5.89 2.69
C ASN A 121 -9.57 -5.21 1.83
N PRO A 122 -9.46 -5.41 0.49
CA PRO A 122 -8.36 -4.86 -0.31
C PRO A 122 -8.18 -3.33 -0.25
N LEU A 123 -9.16 -2.57 0.24
CA LEU A 123 -9.06 -1.12 0.38
C LEU A 123 -7.96 -0.66 1.36
N TRP A 124 -7.48 -1.53 2.26
CA TRP A 124 -6.39 -1.25 3.21
C TRP A 124 -5.11 -0.72 2.54
N PHE A 125 -4.86 -1.12 1.29
CA PHE A 125 -3.64 -0.76 0.58
C PHE A 125 -3.52 0.76 0.39
N ILE A 126 -4.63 1.47 0.14
CA ILE A 126 -4.62 2.90 -0.17
C ILE A 126 -4.21 3.78 1.03
N PRO A 127 -4.83 3.67 2.23
CA PRO A 127 -4.38 4.41 3.41
C PRO A 127 -2.94 4.05 3.78
N SER A 128 -2.55 2.78 3.71
CA SER A 128 -1.16 2.36 3.96
C SER A 128 -0.17 3.00 2.97
N LEU A 129 -0.48 3.01 1.67
CA LEU A 129 0.30 3.69 0.64
C LEU A 129 0.31 5.21 0.81
N PHE A 130 -0.75 5.81 1.34
CA PHE A 130 -0.74 7.24 1.65
C PHE A 130 0.25 7.54 2.80
N SER A 131 0.23 6.73 3.85
CA SER A 131 1.15 6.84 4.99
C SER A 131 2.62 6.64 4.57
N ILE A 132 2.92 5.61 3.77
CA ILE A 132 4.29 5.32 3.30
C ILE A 132 4.86 6.47 2.46
N GLU A 133 4.03 7.15 1.66
CA GLU A 133 4.44 8.27 0.81
C GLU A 133 4.75 9.53 1.63
N ILE A 134 3.96 9.82 2.67
CA ILE A 134 4.23 10.90 3.62
C ILE A 134 5.54 10.62 4.36
N MET A 135 5.69 9.40 4.88
CA MET A 135 6.92 8.94 5.54
C MET A 135 8.13 9.09 4.61
N ALA A 136 8.03 8.62 3.37
CA ALA A 136 9.11 8.72 2.39
C ALA A 136 9.46 10.18 2.05
N CYS A 137 8.45 11.05 1.90
CA CYS A 137 8.66 12.47 1.62
C CYS A 137 9.49 13.16 2.73
N TYR A 138 9.26 12.77 3.99
CA TYR A 138 10.01 13.30 5.13
C TYR A 138 11.38 12.62 5.29
N LEU A 139 11.41 11.29 5.35
CA LEU A 139 12.61 10.52 5.67
C LEU A 139 13.68 10.63 4.58
N VAL A 140 13.31 10.52 3.30
CA VAL A 140 14.28 10.57 2.19
C VAL A 140 14.92 11.95 2.09
N ARG A 141 14.20 13.02 2.45
CA ARG A 141 14.73 14.39 2.45
C ARG A 141 15.70 14.65 3.60
N ASN A 142 15.39 14.12 4.78
CA ASN A 142 16.10 14.48 6.03
C ASN A 142 17.16 13.47 6.45
N THR A 143 17.22 12.31 5.79
CA THR A 143 18.10 11.19 6.19
C THR A 143 19.05 10.82 5.08
N LYS A 144 20.34 10.63 5.42
CA LYS A 144 21.33 10.12 4.47
C LYS A 144 20.92 8.73 3.96
N ARG A 145 21.19 8.45 2.70
CA ARG A 145 20.84 7.18 2.03
C ARG A 145 21.27 5.93 2.78
N SER A 146 22.49 5.88 3.33
CA SER A 146 22.95 4.73 4.13
C SER A 146 22.11 4.50 5.40
N LYS A 147 21.65 5.59 6.03
CA LYS A 147 20.80 5.54 7.23
C LYS A 147 19.35 5.17 6.90
N LEU A 148 18.87 5.40 5.68
CA LEU A 148 17.51 5.01 5.28
C LEU A 148 17.30 3.50 5.37
N TYR A 149 18.31 2.69 5.04
CA TYR A 149 18.23 1.23 5.17
C TYR A 149 18.10 0.80 6.63
N ILE A 150 18.83 1.47 7.53
CA ILE A 150 18.74 1.20 8.97
C ILE A 150 17.35 1.59 9.48
N VAL A 151 16.86 2.78 9.13
CA VAL A 151 15.51 3.23 9.49
C VAL A 151 14.45 2.26 8.96
N SER A 152 14.59 1.80 7.71
CA SER A 152 13.71 0.82 7.09
C SER A 152 13.66 -0.50 7.86
N LEU A 153 14.82 -1.01 8.27
CA LEU A 153 14.91 -2.23 9.07
C LEU A 153 14.27 -2.04 10.44
N LEU A 154 14.50 -0.90 11.09
CA LEU A 154 13.89 -0.57 12.38
C LEU A 154 12.36 -0.48 12.28
N LEU A 155 11.83 0.13 11.21
CA LEU A 155 10.38 0.21 10.96
C LEU A 155 9.76 -1.16 10.71
N LEU A 156 10.47 -2.05 10.00
CA LEU A 156 10.04 -3.43 9.81
C LEU A 156 9.97 -4.17 11.15
N LEU A 157 11.04 -4.12 11.95
CA LEU A 157 11.06 -4.77 13.28
C LEU A 157 9.97 -4.21 14.20
N PHE A 158 9.81 -2.88 14.21
CA PHE A 158 8.73 -2.22 14.95
C PHE A 158 7.36 -2.73 14.52
N SER A 159 7.10 -2.87 13.21
CA SER A 159 5.82 -3.35 12.70
C SER A 159 5.51 -4.80 13.09
N THR A 160 6.53 -5.66 13.22
CA THR A 160 6.35 -7.05 13.68
C THR A 160 6.11 -7.16 15.18
N TRP A 161 6.62 -6.21 15.96
CA TRP A 161 6.43 -6.15 17.40
C TRP A 161 5.10 -5.49 17.80
N TRP A 162 4.62 -4.53 17.00
CA TRP A 162 3.41 -3.74 17.28
C TRP A 162 2.13 -4.53 17.60
N PRO A 163 1.83 -5.67 16.95
CA PRO A 163 0.62 -6.44 17.25
C PRO A 163 0.49 -6.88 18.72
N THR A 164 1.59 -6.94 19.48
CA THR A 164 1.58 -7.26 20.92
C THR A 164 0.82 -6.25 21.78
N PHE A 165 0.60 -5.03 21.30
CA PHE A 165 -0.15 -4.00 22.02
C PHE A 165 -1.66 -4.09 21.82
N HIS A 166 -2.14 -4.90 20.87
CA HIS A 166 -3.56 -4.94 20.47
C HIS A 166 -4.15 -3.56 20.12
N ILE A 167 -3.30 -2.61 19.73
CA ILE A 167 -3.68 -1.24 19.33
C ILE A 167 -3.53 -1.13 17.81
N THR A 168 -4.58 -0.64 17.16
CA THR A 168 -4.55 -0.37 15.72
C THR A 168 -4.26 1.10 15.45
N LEU A 169 -3.23 1.39 14.66
CA LEU A 169 -2.90 2.76 14.26
C LEU A 169 -3.71 3.21 13.03
N PRO A 170 -4.04 4.50 12.94
CA PRO A 170 -4.82 5.01 11.81
C PRO A 170 -4.02 4.98 10.49
N PHE A 171 -4.75 5.03 9.38
CA PHE A 171 -4.24 5.09 8.01
C PHE A 171 -3.20 4.01 7.68
N GLY A 172 -3.35 2.82 8.26
CA GLY A 172 -2.48 1.69 7.99
C GLY A 172 -1.01 1.91 8.30
N LEU A 173 -0.73 2.72 9.32
CA LEU A 173 0.63 3.13 9.64
C LEU A 173 1.54 1.95 10.01
N VAL A 174 1.01 0.93 10.70
CA VAL A 174 1.77 -0.30 11.02
C VAL A 174 2.15 -1.04 9.74
N MET A 175 1.20 -1.21 8.82
CA MET A 175 1.45 -1.83 7.51
C MET A 175 2.39 -0.98 6.64
N ALA A 176 2.29 0.35 6.73
CA ALA A 176 3.20 1.25 6.05
C ALA A 176 4.64 1.09 6.56
N CYS A 177 4.84 0.94 7.87
CA CYS A 177 6.14 0.63 8.47
C CYS A 177 6.69 -0.72 7.98
N CYS A 178 5.85 -1.76 7.94
CA CYS A 178 6.22 -3.08 7.40
C CYS A 178 6.66 -2.99 5.94
N CYS A 179 5.88 -2.30 5.12
CA CYS A 179 6.09 -2.24 3.67
C CYS A 179 7.11 -1.17 3.23
N PHE A 180 7.58 -0.31 4.15
CA PHE A 180 8.55 0.75 3.88
C PHE A 180 9.81 0.24 3.19
N THR A 181 10.26 -0.97 3.56
CA THR A 181 11.42 -1.62 2.94
C THR A 181 11.26 -1.82 1.44
N PHE A 182 10.12 -2.33 0.99
CA PHE A 182 9.87 -2.53 -0.45
C PHE A 182 9.83 -1.19 -1.19
N PHE A 183 9.24 -0.17 -0.59
CA PHE A 183 9.19 1.18 -1.16
C PHE A 183 10.58 1.81 -1.28
N ILE A 184 11.43 1.67 -0.25
CA ILE A 184 12.82 2.15 -0.31
C ILE A 184 13.61 1.37 -1.37
N LEU A 185 13.44 0.06 -1.51
CA LEU A 185 14.06 -0.67 -2.63
C LEU A 185 13.60 -0.11 -3.99
N GLY A 186 12.34 0.30 -4.11
CA GLY A 186 11.82 1.01 -5.29
C GLY A 186 12.52 2.36 -5.54
N HIS A 187 12.71 3.17 -4.49
CA HIS A 187 13.48 4.43 -4.55
C HIS A 187 14.88 4.20 -5.13
N GLU A 188 15.55 3.16 -4.65
CA GLU A 188 16.91 2.81 -5.03
C GLU A 188 17.02 2.41 -6.50
N ILE A 189 16.07 1.62 -7.00
CA ILE A 189 15.95 1.27 -8.42
C ILE A 189 15.78 2.54 -9.26
N GLN A 190 14.90 3.46 -8.84
CA GLN A 190 14.69 4.72 -9.55
C GLN A 190 15.96 5.57 -9.59
N PHE A 191 16.67 5.69 -8.47
CA PHE A 191 17.93 6.42 -8.37
C PHE A 191 18.98 5.85 -9.34
N ILE A 192 19.19 4.52 -9.33
CA ILE A 192 20.14 3.86 -10.22
C ILE A 192 19.78 4.10 -11.69
N ASN A 193 18.49 4.02 -12.04
CA ASN A 193 18.02 4.29 -13.40
C ASN A 193 18.30 5.74 -13.83
N ASN A 194 18.08 6.72 -12.94
CA ASN A 194 18.37 8.12 -13.21
C ASN A 194 19.88 8.35 -13.44
N VAL A 195 20.74 7.76 -12.61
CA VAL A 195 22.21 7.83 -12.77
C VAL A 195 22.65 7.22 -14.11
N LYS A 196 22.12 6.04 -14.49
CA LYS A 196 22.42 5.40 -15.78
C LYS A 196 21.97 6.23 -16.98
N GLN A 197 20.86 6.96 -16.87
CA GLN A 197 20.41 7.86 -17.94
C GLN A 197 21.31 9.10 -18.06
N LEU A 198 21.76 9.66 -16.94
CA LEU A 198 22.69 10.79 -16.92
C LEU A 198 24.06 10.42 -17.50
N SER A 199 24.59 9.23 -17.19
CA SER A 199 25.86 8.77 -17.75
C SER A 199 25.79 8.57 -19.27
N LYS A 200 24.71 7.96 -19.78
CA LYS A 200 24.49 7.81 -21.23
C LYS A 200 24.42 9.15 -21.95
N LYS A 201 23.74 10.15 -21.37
CA LYS A 201 23.67 11.50 -21.95
C LYS A 201 25.03 12.18 -22.02
N LYS A 202 25.90 12.00 -21.02
CA LYS A 202 27.26 12.55 -21.06
C LYS A 202 28.08 11.93 -22.19
N VAL A 203 28.03 10.61 -22.39
CA VAL A 203 28.78 9.94 -23.48
C VAL A 203 28.42 10.51 -24.85
N ILE A 204 27.13 10.78 -25.12
CA ILE A 204 26.65 11.32 -26.41
C ILE A 204 27.09 12.78 -26.62
N LEU A 205 27.33 13.56 -25.56
CA LEU A 205 27.78 14.97 -25.68
C LEU A 205 29.29 15.12 -25.92
N TYR A 206 30.05 14.04 -25.75
CA TYR A 206 31.51 14.00 -25.97
C TYR A 206 31.91 13.08 -27.14
N SER A 207 30.95 12.69 -27.99
CA SER A 207 31.15 11.97 -29.26
C SER A 207 30.64 12.81 -30.42
#